data_AF-A0AAX3YLW0-F1
#
_entry.id   AF-A0AAX3YLW0-F1
#
_cell.length_a   1.000
_cell.length_b   1.000
_cell.length_c   1.000
_cell.angle_alpha   90.00
_cell.angle_beta   90.00
_cell.angle_gamma   90.00
#
_symmetry.space_group_name_H-M   'P 1'
#
loop_
_entity.id
_entity.type
_entity.pdbx_description
1 polymer ?
#
loop_
_entity_poly.entity_id
_entity_poly.type
_entity_poly.pdbx_seq_one_letter_code
_entity_poly.pdbx_strand_id
1 'polypeptide(L)'
;MAQSRGLRSRRALQVALYPMVKTRGLSAQPALHVLRKVADAYATRQANLTNGNYGRPGSTRYTAVAGTAVAFRPYAAQPFDDRCLSWQMDVSTVSIWTTAGRMRGVRFVCAPWQRTLLAARKGETDLVYRDGHFYLYATVDEPSPKPAPPPDTAEGWLGVDLGIVNLAVTTDDDPATLDVRWSAPVVGSRWKTCRVSATGYG
;
A
#
# COMPACT_ATOMS: atom_id res chain seq x y z
N MET A 1 8.29 -23.35 -3.34
CA MET A 1 8.23 -24.10 -2.07
C MET A 1 6.91 -23.91 -1.31
N ALA A 2 6.50 -22.69 -0.97
CA ALA A 2 5.21 -22.45 -0.31
C ALA A 2 4.02 -22.98 -1.13
N GLN A 3 3.95 -22.62 -2.42
CA GLN A 3 2.89 -23.10 -3.34
C GLN A 3 2.86 -24.63 -3.42
N SER A 4 3.99 -25.25 -3.77
CA SER A 4 4.13 -26.69 -4.00
C SER A 4 3.84 -27.55 -2.77
N ARG A 5 4.09 -27.03 -1.55
CA ARG A 5 3.79 -27.70 -0.28
C ARG A 5 2.43 -27.33 0.31
N GLY A 6 1.62 -26.53 -0.39
CA GLY A 6 0.31 -26.10 0.12
C GLY A 6 0.36 -25.22 1.38
N LEU A 7 1.52 -24.67 1.75
CA LEU A 7 1.68 -23.90 2.99
C LEU A 7 1.13 -22.48 2.83
N ARG A 8 0.19 -22.08 3.68
CA ARG A 8 -0.47 -20.76 3.60
C ARG A 8 -0.39 -19.94 4.89
N SER A 9 -0.29 -20.56 6.06
CA SER A 9 -0.23 -19.84 7.34
C SER A 9 1.21 -19.47 7.72
N ARG A 10 1.34 -18.37 8.48
CA ARG A 10 2.63 -17.90 9.03
C ARG A 10 3.35 -19.01 9.80
N ARG A 11 2.63 -19.73 10.68
CA ARG A 11 3.18 -20.84 11.47
C ARG A 11 3.66 -22.00 10.60
N ALA A 12 2.86 -22.41 9.61
CA ALA A 12 3.23 -23.52 8.72
C ALA A 12 4.47 -23.20 7.90
N LEU A 13 4.57 -21.98 7.37
CA LEU A 13 5.75 -21.51 6.66
C LEU A 13 6.99 -21.41 7.57
N GLN A 14 6.81 -20.90 8.79
CA GLN A 14 7.89 -20.82 9.78
C GLN A 14 8.46 -22.21 10.09
N VAL A 15 7.61 -23.17 10.48
CA VAL A 15 8.06 -24.53 10.84
C VAL A 15 8.76 -25.21 9.67
N ALA A 16 8.20 -25.11 8.46
CA ALA A 16 8.70 -25.88 7.33
C ALA A 16 9.89 -25.25 6.59
N LEU A 17 10.04 -23.92 6.62
CA LEU A 17 10.99 -23.21 5.75
C LEU A 17 12.01 -22.35 6.51
N TYR A 18 11.83 -22.07 7.81
CA TYR A 18 12.76 -21.25 8.58
C TYR A 18 14.22 -21.73 8.51
N PRO A 19 14.55 -23.04 8.66
CA PRO A 19 15.93 -23.51 8.53
C PRO A 19 16.55 -23.17 7.17
N MET A 20 15.77 -23.32 6.08
CA MET A 20 16.23 -23.01 4.72
C MET A 20 16.40 -21.51 4.48
N VAL A 21 15.57 -20.67 5.10
CA VAL A 21 15.72 -19.21 5.00
C VAL A 21 16.95 -18.76 5.80
N LYS A 22 17.21 -19.39 6.95
CA LYS A 22 18.39 -19.12 7.79
C LYS A 22 19.71 -19.43 7.09
N THR A 23 19.78 -20.47 6.26
CA THR A 23 21.00 -20.79 5.49
C THR A 23 21.32 -19.74 4.42
N ARG A 24 20.40 -18.82 4.11
CA ARG A 24 20.64 -17.69 3.19
C ARG A 24 21.35 -16.48 3.85
N GLY A 25 21.86 -16.64 5.07
CA GLY A 25 22.60 -15.59 5.78
C GLY A 25 21.73 -14.60 6.56
N LEU A 26 20.40 -14.75 6.52
CA LEU A 26 19.50 -13.88 7.29
C LEU A 26 19.59 -14.18 8.79
N SER A 27 19.58 -13.14 9.62
CA SER A 27 19.34 -13.30 11.06
C SER A 27 17.90 -13.73 11.34
N ALA A 28 17.59 -14.09 12.58
CA ALA A 28 16.30 -14.68 12.92
C ALA A 28 15.11 -13.76 12.56
N GLN A 29 15.20 -12.46 12.86
CA GLN A 29 14.08 -11.52 12.64
C GLN A 29 13.80 -11.28 11.15
N PRO A 30 14.78 -10.92 10.29
CA PRO A 30 14.56 -10.81 8.85
C PRO A 30 14.05 -12.11 8.21
N ALA A 31 14.56 -13.27 8.66
CA ALA A 31 14.08 -14.56 8.16
C ALA A 31 12.59 -14.78 8.45
N LEU A 32 12.13 -14.43 9.66
CA LEU A 32 10.72 -14.50 10.02
C LEU A 32 9.86 -13.50 9.23
N HIS A 33 10.36 -12.28 9.01
CA HIS A 33 9.66 -11.27 8.21
C HIS A 33 9.47 -11.69 6.75
N VAL A 34 10.48 -12.33 6.14
CA VAL A 34 10.33 -12.92 4.79
C VAL A 34 9.20 -13.96 4.78
N LEU A 35 9.15 -14.85 5.77
CA LEU A 35 8.12 -15.90 5.84
C LEU A 35 6.72 -15.32 6.09
N ARG A 36 6.62 -14.27 6.92
CA ARG A 36 5.37 -13.54 7.17
C ARG A 36 4.89 -12.85 5.90
N LYS A 37 5.77 -12.14 5.20
CA LYS A 37 5.45 -11.48 3.93
C LYS A 37 4.94 -12.45 2.87
N VAL A 38 5.55 -13.63 2.77
CA VAL A 38 5.07 -14.71 1.90
C VAL A 38 3.67 -15.15 2.33
N ALA A 39 3.45 -15.43 3.61
CA ALA A 39 2.14 -15.84 4.14
C ALA A 39 1.05 -14.81 3.83
N ASP A 40 1.34 -13.54 4.10
CA ASP A 40 0.41 -12.43 3.92
C ASP A 40 0.07 -12.24 2.43
N ALA A 41 1.05 -12.39 1.53
CA ALA A 41 0.78 -12.34 0.10
C ALA A 41 -0.12 -13.50 -0.39
N TYR A 42 0.03 -14.71 0.16
CA TYR A 42 -0.90 -15.82 -0.12
C TYR A 42 -2.30 -15.56 0.47
N ALA A 43 -2.39 -14.95 1.65
CA ALA A 43 -3.66 -14.56 2.26
C ALA A 43 -4.39 -13.51 1.42
N THR A 44 -3.68 -12.46 0.98
CA THR A 44 -4.23 -11.44 0.07
C THR A 44 -4.70 -12.06 -1.24
N ARG A 45 -3.92 -12.97 -1.84
CA ARG A 45 -4.34 -13.66 -3.07
C ARG A 45 -5.61 -14.47 -2.83
N GLN A 46 -5.70 -15.19 -1.72
CA GLN A 46 -6.89 -15.98 -1.38
C GLN A 46 -8.12 -15.08 -1.20
N ALA A 47 -7.98 -13.95 -0.52
CA ALA A 47 -9.07 -12.98 -0.37
C ALA A 47 -9.54 -12.46 -1.73
N ASN A 48 -8.62 -12.11 -2.64
CA ASN A 48 -8.99 -11.66 -3.98
C ASN A 48 -9.67 -12.76 -4.82
N LEU A 49 -9.27 -14.02 -4.67
CA LEU A 49 -9.95 -15.16 -5.31
C LEU A 49 -11.37 -15.31 -4.76
N THR A 50 -11.54 -15.25 -3.44
CA THR A 50 -12.86 -15.33 -2.78
C THR A 50 -13.78 -14.18 -3.18
N ASN A 51 -13.24 -12.97 -3.30
CA ASN A 51 -14.00 -11.77 -3.71
C ASN A 51 -14.34 -11.76 -5.21
N GLY A 52 -13.87 -12.73 -5.99
CA GLY A 52 -14.16 -12.82 -7.43
C GLY A 52 -13.35 -11.85 -8.30
N ASN A 53 -12.32 -11.19 -7.76
CA ASN A 53 -11.47 -10.24 -8.50
C ASN A 53 -10.69 -10.90 -9.66
N TYR A 54 -10.62 -12.23 -9.68
CA TYR A 54 -10.01 -13.01 -10.75
C TYR A 54 -11.00 -13.86 -11.54
N GLY A 55 -12.30 -13.53 -11.46
CA GLY A 55 -13.38 -14.28 -12.08
C GLY A 55 -13.92 -15.40 -11.21
N ARG A 56 -14.88 -16.15 -11.76
CA ARG A 56 -15.55 -17.25 -11.05
C ARG A 56 -14.59 -18.42 -10.79
N PRO A 57 -14.77 -19.18 -9.70
CA PRO A 57 -14.05 -20.43 -9.48
C PRO A 57 -14.09 -21.34 -10.71
N GLY A 58 -12.93 -21.87 -11.09
CA GLY A 58 -12.77 -22.74 -12.27
C GLY A 58 -12.55 -22.01 -13.61
N SER A 59 -12.76 -20.69 -13.69
CA SER A 59 -12.40 -19.93 -14.89
C SER A 59 -10.89 -19.97 -15.18
N THR A 60 -10.49 -19.77 -16.43
CA THR A 60 -9.07 -19.79 -16.85
C THR A 60 -8.21 -18.84 -16.00
N ARG A 61 -8.70 -17.61 -15.77
CA ARG A 61 -7.98 -16.61 -14.95
C ARG A 61 -7.89 -17.02 -13.48
N TYR A 62 -8.97 -17.53 -12.90
CA TYR A 62 -8.98 -18.03 -11.52
C TYR A 62 -7.95 -19.14 -11.34
N THR A 63 -8.00 -20.17 -12.20
CA THR A 63 -7.12 -21.34 -12.12
C THR A 63 -5.66 -20.97 -12.31
N ALA A 64 -5.36 -20.07 -13.25
CA ALA A 64 -4.01 -19.55 -13.45
C ALA A 64 -3.47 -18.85 -12.19
N VAL A 65 -4.25 -17.93 -11.58
CA VAL A 65 -3.81 -17.19 -10.39
C VAL A 65 -3.68 -18.11 -9.16
N ALA A 66 -4.63 -19.01 -8.95
CA ALA A 66 -4.63 -19.94 -7.82
C ALA A 66 -3.47 -20.95 -7.89
N GLY A 67 -3.14 -21.42 -9.10
CA GLY A 67 -2.08 -22.40 -9.36
C GLY A 67 -0.67 -21.83 -9.35
N THR A 68 -0.50 -20.55 -9.70
CA THR A 68 0.81 -19.90 -9.81
C THR A 68 1.41 -19.61 -8.43
N ALA A 69 2.72 -19.78 -8.24
CA ALA A 69 3.37 -19.37 -7.00
C ALA A 69 3.49 -17.84 -6.92
N VAL A 70 3.25 -17.25 -5.74
CA VAL A 70 3.54 -15.82 -5.53
C VAL A 70 5.06 -15.59 -5.65
N ALA A 71 5.44 -14.64 -6.50
CA ALA A 71 6.81 -14.19 -6.69
C ALA A 71 6.94 -12.70 -6.34
N PHE A 72 8.10 -12.31 -5.82
CA PHE A 72 8.44 -10.92 -5.52
C PHE A 72 9.48 -10.42 -6.52
N ARG A 73 9.44 -9.12 -6.82
CA ARG A 73 10.48 -8.48 -7.63
C ARG A 73 11.83 -8.58 -6.90
N PRO A 74 12.97 -8.68 -7.61
CA PRO A 74 14.29 -8.76 -6.99
C PRO A 74 14.58 -7.61 -6.00
N TYR A 75 14.09 -6.42 -6.31
CA TYR A 75 14.22 -5.21 -5.49
C TYR A 75 12.90 -4.80 -4.82
N ALA A 76 12.03 -5.76 -4.52
CA ALA A 76 10.81 -5.48 -3.76
C ALA A 76 11.17 -4.89 -2.40
N ALA A 77 10.36 -3.93 -1.93
CA ALA A 77 10.58 -3.27 -0.65
C ALA A 77 10.74 -4.28 0.49
N GLN A 78 11.67 -4.04 1.42
CA GLN A 78 11.88 -4.91 2.57
C GLN A 78 11.38 -4.23 3.85
N PRO A 79 10.37 -4.78 4.52
CA PRO A 79 9.89 -4.23 5.76
C PRO A 79 10.88 -4.44 6.91
N PHE A 80 11.07 -3.41 7.72
CA PHE A 80 11.84 -3.46 8.96
C PHE A 80 11.05 -2.96 10.16
N ASP A 81 11.19 -3.69 11.27
CA ASP A 81 10.79 -3.25 12.60
C ASP A 81 11.99 -2.68 13.38
N ASP A 82 11.73 -2.20 14.59
CA ASP A 82 12.73 -1.59 15.47
C ASP A 82 13.84 -2.56 15.93
N ARG A 83 13.68 -3.88 15.71
CA ARG A 83 14.73 -4.88 15.96
C ARG A 83 15.70 -4.98 14.80
N CYS A 84 15.22 -4.71 13.59
CA CYS A 84 15.98 -4.83 12.36
C CYS A 84 16.59 -3.50 11.91
N LEU A 85 15.98 -2.38 12.27
CA LEU A 85 16.40 -1.03 11.92
C LEU A 85 16.31 -0.11 13.13
N SER A 86 17.36 0.68 13.38
CA SER A 86 17.34 1.71 14.42
C SER A 86 17.94 3.02 13.92
N TRP A 87 17.33 4.14 14.30
CA TRP A 87 17.73 5.48 13.90
C TRP A 87 18.65 6.11 14.95
N GLN A 88 19.65 6.86 14.50
CA GLN A 88 20.51 7.72 15.33
C GLN A 88 20.41 9.13 14.75
N MET A 89 19.38 9.85 15.20
CA MET A 89 18.98 11.12 14.59
C MET A 89 20.06 12.19 14.70
N ASP A 90 20.74 12.28 15.83
CA ASP A 90 21.75 13.32 16.12
C ASP A 90 22.91 13.31 15.12
N VAL A 91 23.27 12.12 14.62
CA VAL A 91 24.38 11.93 13.67
C VAL A 91 23.90 11.53 12.28
N SER A 92 22.59 11.55 12.04
CA SER A 92 21.96 11.21 10.75
C SER A 92 22.38 9.84 10.21
N THR A 93 22.42 8.83 11.08
CA THR A 93 22.69 7.45 10.68
C THR A 93 21.59 6.49 11.07
N VAL A 94 21.53 5.36 10.37
CA VAL A 94 20.76 4.18 10.76
C VAL A 94 21.68 2.99 10.97
N SER A 95 21.17 2.03 11.72
CA SER A 95 21.73 0.70 11.87
C SER A 95 20.71 -0.30 11.36
N ILE A 96 21.07 -1.07 10.34
CA ILE A 96 20.16 -1.90 9.54
C ILE A 96 20.69 -3.33 9.43
N TRP A 97 19.81 -4.32 9.53
CA TRP A 97 20.16 -5.71 9.26
C TRP A 97 20.18 -5.99 7.75
N THR A 98 21.27 -6.60 7.31
CA THR A 98 21.48 -7.07 5.94
C THR A 98 21.71 -8.58 5.93
N THR A 99 21.83 -9.18 4.75
CA THR A 99 22.24 -10.59 4.57
C THR A 99 23.68 -10.85 5.02
N ALA A 100 24.52 -9.81 5.14
CA ALA A 100 25.90 -9.89 5.62
C ALA A 100 26.03 -9.53 7.11
N GLY A 101 24.91 -9.36 7.82
CA GLY A 101 24.88 -8.94 9.23
C GLY A 101 24.39 -7.51 9.42
N ARG A 102 24.54 -6.98 10.64
CA ARG A 102 24.05 -5.65 10.99
C ARG A 102 25.05 -4.58 10.55
N MET A 103 24.66 -3.75 9.59
CA MET A 103 25.42 -2.60 9.13
C MET A 103 25.07 -1.39 10.01
N ARG A 104 26.07 -0.72 10.58
CA ARG A 104 25.91 0.43 11.48
C ARG A 104 26.45 1.70 10.83
N GLY A 105 25.97 2.86 11.27
CA GLY A 105 26.50 4.14 10.81
C GLY A 105 26.15 4.46 9.34
N VAL A 106 25.11 3.82 8.79
CA VAL A 106 24.66 4.09 7.42
C VAL A 106 24.04 5.47 7.41
N ARG A 107 24.68 6.43 6.73
CA ARG A 107 24.18 7.80 6.65
C ARG A 107 22.88 7.86 5.86
N PHE A 108 21.96 8.71 6.32
CA PHE A 108 20.76 9.05 5.58
C PHE A 108 20.65 10.57 5.43
N VAL A 109 19.92 11.00 4.41
CA VAL A 109 19.56 12.40 4.17
C VAL A 109 18.04 12.48 4.20
N CYS A 110 17.53 13.55 4.80
CA CYS A 110 16.11 13.88 4.80
C CYS A 110 15.95 15.40 4.87
N ALA A 111 14.82 15.92 4.41
CA ALA A 111 14.48 17.32 4.57
C ALA A 111 14.26 17.66 6.05
N PRO A 112 14.46 18.93 6.48
CA PRO A 112 14.27 19.34 7.88
C PRO A 112 12.90 18.95 8.45
N TRP A 113 11.82 19.08 7.67
CA TRP A 113 10.47 18.71 8.10
C TRP A 113 10.31 17.18 8.28
N GLN A 114 10.96 16.37 7.45
CA GLN A 114 10.96 14.90 7.59
C GLN A 114 11.70 14.49 8.86
N ARG A 115 12.78 15.19 9.22
CA ARG A 115 13.48 14.97 10.49
C ARG A 115 12.56 15.19 11.68
N THR A 116 11.72 16.22 11.65
CA THR A 116 10.71 16.45 12.69
C THR A 116 9.70 15.29 12.75
N LEU A 117 9.15 14.88 11.61
CA LEU A 117 8.19 13.76 11.55
C LEU A 117 8.79 12.43 12.04
N LEU A 118 10.08 12.19 11.80
CA LEU A 118 10.75 10.98 12.26
C LEU A 118 10.77 10.85 13.79
N ALA A 119 10.59 11.95 14.54
CA ALA A 119 10.40 11.89 16.00
C ALA A 119 9.10 11.16 16.38
N ALA A 120 8.07 11.23 15.54
CA ALA A 120 6.79 10.53 15.69
C ALA A 120 6.74 9.20 14.92
N ARG A 121 7.89 8.66 14.46
CA ARG A 121 7.95 7.39 13.74
C ARG A 121 7.45 6.23 14.60
N LYS A 122 6.46 5.50 14.09
CA LYS A 122 5.84 4.37 14.77
C LYS A 122 5.43 3.29 13.76
N GLY A 123 5.74 2.05 14.08
CA GLY A 123 5.49 0.91 13.19
C GLY A 123 6.61 0.64 12.18
N GLU A 124 6.26 0.13 11.01
CA GLU A 124 7.23 -0.37 10.06
C GLU A 124 8.00 0.75 9.34
N THR A 125 9.24 0.45 8.94
CA THR A 125 9.97 1.22 7.94
C THR A 125 10.30 0.31 6.77
N ASP A 126 9.85 0.67 5.57
CA ASP A 126 10.16 -0.06 4.35
C ASP A 126 11.46 0.42 3.73
N LEU A 127 12.40 -0.50 3.51
CA LEU A 127 13.56 -0.26 2.66
C LEU A 127 13.15 -0.44 1.19
N VAL A 128 13.14 0.66 0.44
CA VAL A 128 12.74 0.69 -0.97
C VAL A 128 13.96 0.98 -1.83
N TYR A 129 14.13 0.23 -2.92
CA TYR A 129 15.13 0.53 -3.94
C TYR A 129 14.43 1.07 -5.19
N ARG A 130 14.81 2.28 -5.61
CA ARG A 130 14.22 2.97 -6.76
C ARG A 130 15.28 3.83 -7.43
N ASP A 131 15.37 3.73 -8.75
CA ASP A 131 16.21 4.59 -9.60
C ASP A 131 17.67 4.70 -9.11
N GLY A 132 18.27 3.57 -8.73
CA GLY A 132 19.67 3.51 -8.25
C GLY A 132 19.85 3.78 -6.76
N HIS A 133 18.80 4.19 -6.05
CA HIS A 133 18.89 4.71 -4.68
C HIS A 133 18.06 3.88 -3.70
N PHE A 134 18.53 3.83 -2.46
CA PHE A 134 17.78 3.26 -1.34
C PHE A 134 17.06 4.37 -0.56
N TYR A 135 15.81 4.09 -0.20
CA TYR A 135 14.95 4.96 0.59
C TYR A 135 14.41 4.20 1.79
N LEU A 136 14.17 4.93 2.88
CA LEU A 136 13.50 4.42 4.07
C LEU A 136 12.14 5.10 4.17
N TYR A 137 11.08 4.38 3.86
CA TYR A 137 9.71 4.86 4.01
C TYR A 137 9.26 4.55 5.43
N ALA A 138 9.50 5.50 6.32
CA ALA A 138 9.15 5.40 7.72
C ALA A 138 7.66 5.71 7.93
N THR A 139 6.94 4.79 8.57
CA THR A 139 5.57 5.09 9.05
C THR A 139 5.65 6.05 10.23
N VAL A 140 4.94 7.17 10.13
CA VAL A 140 4.84 8.19 11.19
C VAL A 140 3.39 8.26 11.65
N ASP A 141 3.19 8.37 12.96
CA ASP A 141 1.88 8.50 13.60
C ASP A 141 1.80 9.88 14.24
N GLU A 142 1.27 10.84 13.47
CA GLU A 142 1.05 12.22 13.92
C GLU A 142 -0.40 12.36 14.41
N PRO A 143 -0.65 13.10 15.51
CA PRO A 143 -2.01 13.34 15.97
C PRO A 143 -2.83 14.00 14.87
N SER A 144 -3.94 13.38 14.50
CA SER A 144 -4.93 14.07 13.66
C SER A 144 -5.39 15.34 14.37
N PRO A 145 -5.54 16.46 13.66
CA PRO A 145 -6.16 17.64 14.23
C PRO A 145 -7.53 17.26 14.77
N LYS A 146 -7.84 17.72 15.99
CA LYS A 146 -9.18 17.52 16.56
C LYS A 146 -10.18 18.14 15.58
N PRO A 147 -11.22 17.42 15.12
CA PRO A 147 -12.23 18.00 14.26
C PRO A 147 -12.79 19.25 14.92
N ALA A 148 -12.83 20.35 14.17
CA ALA A 148 -13.56 21.52 14.61
C ALA A 148 -15.04 21.14 14.79
N PRO A 149 -15.78 21.77 15.73
CA PRO A 149 -17.22 21.64 15.72
C PRO A 149 -17.75 22.02 14.34
N PRO A 150 -18.76 21.29 13.80
CA PRO A 150 -19.33 21.64 12.51
C PRO A 150 -19.86 23.08 12.58
N PRO A 151 -19.69 23.87 11.51
CA PRO A 151 -20.26 25.21 11.48
C PRO A 151 -21.78 25.17 11.62
N ASP A 152 -22.33 26.14 12.34
CA ASP A 152 -23.77 26.27 12.57
C ASP A 152 -24.53 26.75 11.31
N THR A 153 -23.82 27.34 10.35
CA THR A 153 -24.41 27.90 9.13
C THR A 153 -23.81 27.30 7.87
N ALA A 154 -24.55 27.41 6.77
CA ALA A 154 -24.15 26.88 5.47
C ALA A 154 -22.87 27.55 4.93
N GLU A 155 -22.59 28.81 5.28
CA GLU A 155 -21.39 29.52 4.83
C GLU A 155 -20.09 28.94 5.41
N GLY A 156 -20.17 28.11 6.46
CA GLY A 156 -19.01 27.39 6.99
C GLY A 156 -18.69 26.09 6.25
N TRP A 157 -19.51 25.71 5.27
CA TRP A 157 -19.35 24.49 4.48
C TRP A 157 -18.90 24.81 3.06
N LEU A 158 -17.88 24.09 2.58
CA LEU A 158 -17.49 24.10 1.18
C LEU A 158 -18.05 22.83 0.51
N GLY A 159 -19.07 22.99 -0.33
CA GLY A 159 -19.54 21.90 -1.17
C GLY A 159 -18.53 21.63 -2.28
N VAL A 160 -18.24 20.37 -2.58
CA VAL A 160 -17.34 19.96 -3.69
C VAL A 160 -18.04 18.87 -4.50
N ASP A 161 -18.18 19.07 -5.80
CA ASP A 161 -18.71 18.09 -6.75
C ASP A 161 -17.75 17.85 -7.91
N LEU A 162 -17.78 16.63 -8.47
CA LEU A 162 -16.91 16.25 -9.59
C LEU A 162 -17.66 16.39 -10.91
N GLY A 163 -17.03 17.03 -11.89
CA GLY A 163 -17.61 17.24 -13.22
C GLY A 163 -16.83 16.52 -14.34
N ILE A 164 -17.46 16.45 -15.52
CA ILE A 164 -16.83 15.91 -16.74
C ILE A 164 -15.79 16.90 -17.30
N VAL A 165 -16.10 18.20 -17.24
CA VAL A 165 -15.25 19.28 -17.77
C VAL A 165 -14.29 19.76 -16.70
N ASN A 166 -14.83 20.12 -15.54
CA ASN A 166 -14.07 20.53 -14.37
C ASN A 166 -13.96 19.35 -13.42
N LEU A 167 -12.74 18.88 -13.14
CA LEU A 167 -12.52 17.69 -12.32
C LEU A 167 -13.11 17.82 -10.91
N ALA A 168 -13.09 19.03 -10.35
CA ALA A 168 -13.81 19.39 -9.13
C ALA A 168 -14.31 20.83 -9.27
N VAL A 169 -15.55 21.08 -8.82
CA VAL A 169 -16.18 22.39 -8.70
C VAL A 169 -16.65 22.53 -7.27
N THR A 170 -16.48 23.70 -6.70
CA THR A 170 -16.86 24.03 -5.34
C THR A 170 -17.96 25.08 -5.31
N THR A 171 -18.67 25.19 -4.19
CA THR A 171 -19.69 26.24 -4.00
C THR A 171 -19.12 27.66 -3.95
N ASP A 172 -17.80 27.81 -3.80
CA ASP A 172 -17.10 29.10 -3.80
C ASP A 172 -16.63 29.52 -5.20
N ASP A 173 -16.66 28.62 -6.18
CA ASP A 173 -16.24 28.94 -7.54
C ASP A 173 -17.25 29.89 -8.21
N ASP A 174 -16.74 30.94 -8.86
CA ASP A 174 -17.56 31.76 -9.75
C ASP A 174 -17.86 30.98 -11.04
N PRO A 175 -19.13 30.66 -11.34
CA PRO A 175 -19.50 29.94 -12.56
C PRO A 175 -18.99 30.59 -13.85
N ALA A 176 -18.77 31.91 -13.87
CA ALA A 176 -18.25 32.63 -15.03
C ALA A 176 -16.75 32.36 -15.28
N THR A 177 -16.03 31.86 -14.29
CA THR A 177 -14.59 31.58 -14.37
C THR A 177 -14.28 30.10 -14.62
N LEU A 178 -15.29 29.23 -14.46
CA LEU A 178 -15.16 27.80 -14.71
C LEU A 178 -14.89 27.52 -16.19
N ASP A 179 -14.10 26.48 -16.46
CA ASP A 179 -13.88 26.09 -17.85
C ASP A 179 -15.19 25.59 -18.44
N VAL A 180 -15.67 26.30 -19.46
CA VAL A 180 -16.86 25.97 -20.25
C VAL A 180 -16.49 25.31 -21.58
N ARG A 181 -15.20 25.07 -21.85
CA ARG A 181 -14.72 24.47 -23.10
C ARG A 181 -15.00 22.98 -23.11
N TRP A 182 -16.24 22.64 -23.43
CA TRP A 182 -16.59 21.38 -24.04
C TRP A 182 -17.27 21.64 -25.38
N SER A 183 -16.50 21.64 -26.47
CA SER A 183 -17.04 21.78 -27.83
C SER A 183 -16.46 20.72 -28.77
N ALA A 184 -16.54 19.45 -28.38
CA ALA A 184 -16.45 18.35 -29.33
C ALA A 184 -17.39 17.22 -28.90
N PRO A 185 -18.15 16.59 -29.82
CA PRO A 185 -18.93 15.42 -29.49
C PRO A 185 -17.97 14.28 -29.10
N VAL A 186 -18.06 13.81 -27.87
CA VAL A 186 -17.46 12.53 -27.49
C VAL A 186 -18.20 11.43 -28.23
N VAL A 187 -17.50 10.75 -29.12
CA VAL A 187 -17.87 9.40 -29.55
C VAL A 187 -17.62 8.49 -28.34
N GLY A 188 -18.63 8.40 -27.47
CA GLY A 188 -18.57 7.59 -26.27
C GLY A 188 -18.62 6.11 -26.63
N SER A 189 -17.55 5.37 -26.33
CA SER A 189 -17.64 3.93 -26.15
C SER A 189 -18.53 3.66 -24.94
N ARG A 190 -19.79 3.31 -25.26
CA ARG A 190 -20.90 2.82 -24.43
C ARG A 190 -20.48 2.13 -23.13
N TRP A 191 -20.64 2.80 -21.99
CA TRP A 191 -20.71 2.15 -20.67
C TRP A 191 -22.17 1.84 -20.31
N LYS A 192 -22.38 0.66 -19.76
CA LYS A 192 -23.68 -0.03 -19.66
C LYS A 192 -24.70 0.75 -18.83
N THR A 193 -25.84 1.07 -19.44
CA THR A 193 -27.06 1.57 -18.77
C THR A 193 -27.54 0.57 -17.71
N CYS A 194 -27.66 1.03 -16.47
CA CYS A 194 -28.44 0.39 -15.43
C CYS A 194 -29.92 0.62 -15.75
N ARG A 195 -30.67 -0.44 -16.11
CA ARG A 195 -32.13 -0.38 -16.20
C ARG A 195 -32.70 -0.52 -14.79
N VAL A 196 -33.34 0.54 -14.31
CA VAL A 196 -34.33 0.41 -13.22
C VAL A 196 -35.70 0.35 -13.89
N SER A 197 -36.30 -0.84 -13.88
CA SER A 197 -37.70 -1.05 -14.25
C SER A 197 -38.59 -0.72 -13.06
N ALA A 198 -39.38 0.34 -13.16
CA ALA A 198 -40.48 0.61 -12.25
C ALA A 198 -41.76 0.00 -12.85
N THR A 199 -42.22 -1.09 -12.25
CA THR A 199 -43.56 -1.66 -12.46
C THR A 199 -44.56 -0.77 -11.73
N GLY A 200 -45.46 -0.11 -12.46
CA GLY A 200 -46.60 0.60 -11.90
C GLY A 200 -47.69 -0.37 -11.45
N TYR A 201 -48.21 -0.19 -10.25
CA TYR A 201 -49.50 -0.73 -9.84
C TYR A 201 -50.58 0.30 -10.19
N GLY A 202 -51.69 -0.18 -10.76
CA GLY A 202 -52.92 0.59 -10.97
C GLY A 202 -53.81 0.64 -9.73
#